data_AF-A0A2N0QKJ2-F1
#
_entry.id   AF-A0A2N0QKJ2-F1
#
_cell.length_a   1.000
_cell.length_b   1.000
_cell.length_c   1.000
_cell.angle_alpha   90.00
_cell.angle_beta   90.00
_cell.angle_gamma   90.00
#
_symmetry.space_group_name_H-M   'P 1'
#
loop_
_entity.id
_entity.type
_entity.pdbx_description
1 polymer ?
#
loop_
_entity_poly.entity_id
_entity_poly.type
_entity_poly.pdbx_seq_one_letter_code
_entity_poly.pdbx_strand_id
1 'polypeptide(L)'
;MLENSLFGLPQGSAFITKGQNTYQAAPAILSDNGYTSAVFHGNSGTFWNRNEIYKSFGYDHFFDASYYDTSSEKDMAEYGLMDKPFFEQS
;
A
#
# COMPACT_ATOMS: atom_id res chain seq x y z
N MET A 1 10.80 -4.86 -3.23
CA MET A 1 12.22 -4.58 -2.90
C MET A 1 12.34 -3.49 -1.86
N LEU A 2 11.84 -2.26 -2.09
CA LEU A 2 12.05 -1.09 -1.22
C LEU A 2 11.91 -1.38 0.27
N GLU A 3 10.77 -1.93 0.70
CA GLU A 3 10.49 -2.10 2.14
C GLU A 3 11.37 -3.11 2.87
N ASN A 4 12.00 -4.04 2.16
CA ASN A 4 12.69 -5.17 2.79
C ASN A 4 14.12 -5.40 2.25
N SER A 5 14.55 -4.67 1.23
CA SER A 5 15.76 -4.96 0.45
C SER A 5 15.82 -6.41 -0.11
N LEU A 6 14.66 -7.04 -0.33
CA LEU A 6 14.54 -8.40 -0.88
C LEU A 6 14.03 -8.40 -2.32
N PHE A 7 14.49 -9.38 -3.10
CA PHE A 7 13.91 -9.71 -4.40
C PHE A 7 12.49 -10.27 -4.26
N GLY A 8 11.74 -10.24 -5.37
CA GLY A 8 10.48 -10.96 -5.49
C GLY A 8 10.67 -12.46 -5.66
N LEU A 9 9.58 -13.17 -5.96
CA LEU A 9 9.63 -14.58 -6.32
C LEU A 9 10.07 -14.74 -7.80
N PRO A 10 10.70 -15.87 -8.17
CA PRO A 10 11.03 -16.16 -9.57
C PRO A 10 9.77 -16.34 -10.45
N GLN A 11 8.62 -16.67 -9.85
CA GLN A 11 7.32 -16.73 -10.52
C GLN A 11 6.21 -16.33 -9.55
N GLY A 12 5.17 -15.65 -10.06
CA GLY A 12 4.04 -15.20 -9.26
C GLY A 12 4.34 -13.96 -8.41
N SER A 13 3.42 -13.60 -7.51
CA SER A 13 3.54 -12.42 -6.66
C SER A 13 3.86 -12.79 -5.21
N ALA A 14 4.93 -12.21 -4.68
CA ALA A 14 5.29 -12.34 -3.27
C ALA A 14 4.20 -11.74 -2.36
N PHE A 15 3.60 -10.61 -2.74
CA PHE A 15 2.54 -9.99 -1.95
C PHE A 15 1.30 -10.88 -1.80
N ILE A 16 0.94 -11.59 -2.87
CA ILE A 16 -0.22 -12.50 -2.85
C ILE A 16 0.11 -13.78 -2.10
N THR A 17 1.26 -14.40 -2.36
CA THR A 17 1.55 -15.76 -1.86
C THR A 17 2.31 -15.82 -0.54
N LYS A 18 2.89 -14.69 -0.10
CA LYS A 18 3.71 -14.56 1.12
C LYS A 18 3.21 -13.44 2.04
N GLY A 19 1.95 -12.99 1.87
CA GLY A 19 1.37 -11.89 2.65
C GLY A 19 1.43 -12.07 4.17
N GLN A 20 1.44 -13.31 4.65
CA GLN A 20 1.46 -13.66 6.09
C GLN A 20 2.85 -14.09 6.62
N ASN A 21 3.91 -13.95 5.83
CA ASN A 21 5.25 -14.18 6.34
C ASN A 21 5.61 -13.12 7.41
N THR A 22 6.55 -13.45 8.29
CA THR A 22 7.17 -12.46 9.19
C THR A 22 8.18 -11.61 8.41
N TYR A 23 8.09 -10.30 8.56
CA TYR A 23 8.99 -9.32 7.93
C TYR A 23 9.67 -8.41 8.96
N GLN A 24 10.80 -7.85 8.56
CA GLN A 24 11.51 -6.77 9.26
C GLN A 24 11.64 -5.60 8.30
N ALA A 25 10.49 -5.02 7.95
CA ALA A 25 10.41 -4.00 6.92
C ALA A 25 10.76 -2.61 7.45
N ALA A 26 11.10 -1.69 6.55
CA ALA A 26 11.41 -0.30 6.85
C ALA A 26 10.39 0.41 7.78
N PRO A 27 9.06 0.34 7.58
CA PRO A 27 8.09 0.98 8.48
C PRO A 27 8.20 0.45 9.92
N ALA A 28 8.34 -0.86 10.13
CA ALA A 28 8.55 -1.43 11.45
C ALA A 28 9.86 -0.97 12.11
N ILE A 29 10.97 -0.96 11.35
CA ILE A 29 12.29 -0.51 11.86
C ILE A 29 12.25 0.98 12.25
N LEU A 30 11.58 1.80 11.45
CA LEU A 30 11.47 3.24 11.72
C LEU A 30 10.46 3.55 12.84
N SER A 31 9.46 2.69 13.05
CA SER A 31 8.52 2.79 14.17
C SER A 31 9.24 2.68 15.53
N ASP A 32 10.25 1.82 15.64
CA ASP A 32 11.13 1.74 16.83
C ASP A 32 11.87 3.06 17.10
N ASN A 33 11.97 3.94 16.11
CA ASN A 33 12.56 5.27 16.19
C ASN A 33 11.50 6.40 16.27
N GLY A 34 10.24 6.06 16.51
CA GLY A 34 9.15 7.01 16.72
C GLY A 34 8.52 7.56 15.44
N TYR A 35 8.78 6.97 14.28
CA TYR A 35 8.12 7.37 13.03
C TYR A 35 6.75 6.69 12.88
N THR A 36 5.77 7.46 12.42
CA THR A 36 4.50 6.93 11.90
C THR A 36 4.60 6.75 10.40
N SER A 37 4.12 5.62 9.89
CA SER A 37 4.21 5.20 8.50
C SER A 37 2.84 5.16 7.83
N ALA A 38 2.78 5.57 6.57
CA ALA A 38 1.53 5.59 5.82
C ALA A 38 1.76 5.26 4.33
N VAL A 39 0.79 4.57 3.74
CA VAL A 39 0.67 4.41 2.28
C VAL A 39 -0.61 5.08 1.81
N PHE A 40 -0.53 5.81 0.70
CA PHE A 40 -1.65 6.46 0.02
C PHE A 40 -1.83 5.82 -1.35
N HIS A 41 -3.05 5.40 -1.69
CA HIS A 41 -3.34 4.82 -3.00
C HIS A 41 -4.79 4.98 -3.42
N GLY A 42 -5.02 5.54 -4.61
CA GLY A 42 -6.37 5.75 -5.18
C GLY A 42 -7.09 4.51 -5.72
N ASN A 43 -6.70 3.29 -5.32
CA ASN A 43 -7.34 2.02 -5.71
C ASN A 43 -7.70 1.20 -4.46
N SER A 44 -8.57 0.19 -4.62
CA SER A 44 -8.96 -0.75 -3.59
C SER A 44 -7.75 -1.34 -2.85
N GLY A 45 -7.80 -1.32 -1.52
CA GLY A 45 -6.74 -1.83 -0.68
C GLY A 45 -6.49 -3.33 -0.80
N THR A 46 -7.46 -4.10 -1.31
CA THR A 46 -7.29 -5.55 -1.55
C THR A 46 -6.51 -5.85 -2.82
N PHE A 47 -6.37 -4.88 -3.73
CA PHE A 47 -5.60 -5.07 -4.95
C PHE A 47 -4.12 -5.35 -4.61
N TRP A 48 -3.56 -6.39 -5.22
CA TRP A 48 -2.25 -6.95 -4.86
C TRP A 48 -2.12 -7.45 -3.41
N ASN A 49 -3.21 -7.71 -2.70
CA ASN A 49 -3.20 -8.17 -1.30
C ASN A 49 -2.51 -7.17 -0.33
N ARG A 50 -2.55 -5.87 -0.66
CA ARG A 50 -1.86 -4.82 0.12
C ARG A 50 -2.39 -4.70 1.54
N ASN A 51 -3.71 -4.76 1.70
CA ASN A 51 -4.39 -4.71 2.99
C ASN A 51 -3.89 -5.79 3.98
N GLU A 52 -3.42 -6.94 3.49
CA GLU A 52 -2.88 -8.00 4.34
C GLU A 52 -1.37 -7.83 4.55
N ILE A 53 -0.58 -7.69 3.47
CA ILE A 53 0.88 -7.67 3.63
C ILE A 53 1.40 -6.40 4.32
N TYR A 54 0.72 -5.25 4.20
CA TYR A 54 1.13 -4.04 4.90
C TYR A 54 1.02 -4.16 6.43
N LYS A 55 0.10 -4.99 6.93
CA LYS A 55 0.05 -5.35 8.35
C LYS A 55 1.32 -6.13 8.74
N SER A 56 1.74 -7.09 7.92
CA SER A 56 2.96 -7.88 8.15
C SER A 56 4.25 -7.04 8.04
N PHE A 57 4.22 -5.94 7.28
CA PHE A 57 5.32 -4.98 7.21
C PHE A 57 5.36 -4.01 8.40
N GLY A 58 4.23 -3.81 9.08
CA GLY A 58 4.12 -2.86 10.19
C GLY A 58 3.82 -1.42 9.75
N TYR A 59 3.06 -1.24 8.66
CA TYR A 59 2.52 0.07 8.32
C TYR A 59 1.41 0.49 9.30
N ASP A 60 1.44 1.74 9.78
CA ASP A 60 0.42 2.26 10.71
C ASP A 60 -0.89 2.61 9.99
N HIS A 61 -0.76 3.20 8.80
CA HIS A 61 -1.91 3.66 8.01
C HIS A 61 -1.84 3.21 6.55
N PHE A 62 -3.02 2.88 6.02
CA PHE A 62 -3.22 2.66 4.60
C PHE A 62 -4.47 3.38 4.13
N PHE A 63 -4.27 4.49 3.43
CA PHE A 63 -5.31 5.32 2.82
C PHE A 63 -5.57 4.83 1.39
N ASP A 64 -6.41 3.81 1.27
CA ASP A 64 -6.84 3.25 -0.01
C ASP A 64 -7.99 4.06 -0.64
N ALA A 65 -8.56 3.59 -1.76
CA ALA A 65 -9.65 4.27 -2.47
C ALA A 65 -10.84 4.70 -1.58
N SER A 66 -11.07 4.05 -0.43
CA SER A 66 -12.16 4.39 0.48
C SER A 66 -12.01 5.74 1.18
N TYR A 67 -10.81 6.33 1.15
CA TYR A 67 -10.49 7.63 1.75
C TYR A 67 -10.61 8.81 0.79
N TYR A 68 -10.87 8.56 -0.50
CA TYR A 68 -10.93 9.59 -1.53
C TYR A 68 -12.33 9.71 -2.11
N ASP A 69 -12.65 10.90 -2.62
CA ASP A 69 -13.84 11.12 -3.42
C ASP A 69 -13.64 10.50 -4.82
N THR A 70 -14.29 9.35 -5.02
CA THR A 70 -14.30 8.60 -6.28
C THR A 70 -15.65 8.72 -7.00
N SER A 71 -16.49 9.68 -6.60
CA SER A 71 -17.84 9.86 -7.17
C SER A 71 -17.84 10.50 -8.56
N SER A 72 -16.78 11.21 -8.94
CA SER A 72 -16.69 11.90 -10.22
C SER A 72 -16.03 11.05 -11.29
N GLU A 73 -16.78 10.61 -12.32
CA GLU A 73 -16.24 9.81 -13.42
C GLU A 73 -15.07 10.49 -14.16
N LYS A 74 -15.07 11.84 -14.23
CA LYS A 74 -13.99 12.62 -14.88
C LYS A 74 -12.64 12.49 -14.14
N ASP A 75 -12.70 12.17 -12.85
CA ASP A 75 -11.54 12.06 -11.96
C ASP A 75 -11.09 10.60 -11.82
N MET A 76 -11.75 9.67 -12.53
CA MET A 76 -11.49 8.24 -12.48
C MET A 76 -10.84 7.71 -13.76
N ALA A 77 -9.87 6.83 -13.59
CA ALA A 77 -9.29 5.98 -14.62
C ALA A 77 -9.64 4.50 -14.35
N GLU A 78 -9.25 3.60 -15.26
CA GLU A 78 -9.55 2.16 -15.16
C GLU A 78 -9.08 1.53 -13.84
N TYR A 79 -7.96 2.00 -13.30
CA TYR A 79 -7.34 1.45 -12.07
C TYR A 79 -7.62 2.28 -10.81
N GLY A 80 -8.52 3.27 -10.86
CA GLY A 80 -8.88 4.10 -9.70
C GLY A 80 -8.76 5.60 -9.96
N LEU A 81 -8.62 6.36 -8.89
CA LEU A 81 -8.55 7.82 -8.93
C LEU A 81 -7.34 8.31 -9.74
N MET A 82 -7.54 9.31 -10.61
CA MET A 82 -6.45 9.93 -11.36
C MET A 82 -5.45 10.63 -10.43
N ASP A 83 -4.20 10.72 -10.86
CA ASP A 83 -3.10 11.21 -10.02
C ASP A 83 -3.31 12.65 -9.51
N LYS A 84 -3.87 13.55 -10.35
CA LYS A 84 -4.12 14.94 -9.96
C LYS A 84 -5.08 15.06 -8.77
N PRO A 85 -6.33 14.55 -8.85
CA PRO A 85 -7.23 14.57 -7.70
C PRO A 85 -6.73 13.71 -6.53
N PHE A 86 -5.98 12.63 -6.79
CA PHE A 86 -5.33 11.84 -5.72
C PHE A 86 -4.36 12.69 -4.89
N PHE A 87 -3.44 13.42 -5.52
CA PHE A 87 -2.50 14.28 -4.79
C PHE A 87 -3.16 15.46 -4.09
N GLU A 88 -4.26 16.00 -4.63
CA GLU A 88 -5.00 17.10 -4.00
C GLU A 88 -5.73 16.67 -2.72
N GLN A 89 -6.16 15.41 -2.67
CA GLN A 89 -6.91 14.83 -1.55
C GLN A 89 -6.04 14.10 -0.51
N SER A 90 -4.72 13.97 -0.76
CA SER A 90 -3.77 13.24 0.10
C SER A 90 -3.09 14.11 1.15
#